data_AF-A0A9P8JIP0-F1
#
_entry.id   AF-A0A9P8JIP0-F1
#
_cell.length_a   1.000
_cell.length_b   1.000
_cell.length_c   1.000
_cell.angle_alpha   90.00
_cell.angle_beta   90.00
_cell.angle_gamma   90.00
#
_symmetry.space_group_name_H-M   'P 1'
#
loop_
_entity.id
_entity.type
_entity.pdbx_description
1 polymer ?
#
loop_
_entity_poly.entity_id
_entity_poly.type
_entity_poly.pdbx_seq_one_letter_code
_entity_poly.pdbx_strand_id
1 'polypeptide(L)'
;MKSVYSTLGFALGASAATLVARDQCCFSLTAAGGKTGAVGQLSDGQNRIGQTSGLATGSATYCINNGGLTDENGRGCILTPPTTQFQCDVGASPTTGFAVNSNGDLTYNGNTQFYACATGDNGGYNIYTTTTSAQTGCVAITLSSGG
;
A
#
# COMPACT_ATOMS: atom_id res chain seq x y z
N MET A 1 -29.74 -58.29 28.41
CA MET A 1 -29.46 -56.91 28.88
C MET A 1 -28.63 -56.22 27.81
N LYS A 2 -29.06 -55.03 27.39
CA LYS A 2 -28.45 -54.24 26.31
C LYS A 2 -27.19 -53.54 26.83
N SER A 3 -26.08 -53.64 26.11
CA SER A 3 -24.91 -52.76 26.33
C SER A 3 -24.53 -52.16 24.99
N VAL A 4 -24.77 -50.85 24.86
CA VAL A 4 -24.41 -50.05 23.70
C VAL A 4 -23.16 -49.28 24.09
N TYR A 5 -22.05 -49.48 23.37
CA TYR A 5 -20.82 -48.72 23.54
C TYR A 5 -20.86 -47.51 22.61
N SER A 6 -20.88 -46.31 23.19
CA SER A 6 -20.76 -45.06 22.45
C SER A 6 -19.33 -44.54 22.58
N THR A 7 -18.55 -44.62 21.51
CA THR A 7 -17.24 -43.97 21.40
C THR A 7 -17.43 -42.51 20.97
N LEU A 8 -17.02 -41.59 21.84
CA LEU A 8 -17.04 -40.16 21.58
C LEU A 8 -15.77 -39.77 20.81
N GLY A 9 -15.90 -39.55 19.50
CA GLY A 9 -14.80 -39.04 18.67
C GLY A 9 -14.69 -37.52 18.79
N PHE A 10 -13.58 -37.03 19.32
CA PHE A 10 -13.22 -35.61 19.29
C PHE A 10 -12.63 -35.28 17.90
N ALA A 11 -13.42 -34.64 17.04
CA ALA A 11 -12.92 -34.09 15.79
C ALA A 11 -12.29 -32.71 16.07
N LEU A 12 -10.97 -32.63 15.99
CA LEU A 12 -10.25 -31.35 15.95
C LEU A 12 -10.54 -30.68 14.61
N GLY A 13 -11.45 -29.70 14.61
CA GLY A 13 -11.68 -28.84 13.45
C GLY A 13 -10.49 -27.92 13.25
N ALA A 14 -9.64 -28.23 12.28
CA ALA A 14 -8.64 -27.28 11.80
C ALA A 14 -9.38 -26.12 11.12
N SER A 15 -9.41 -24.95 11.76
CA SER A 15 -9.82 -23.70 11.12
C SER A 15 -8.73 -23.33 10.11
N ALA A 16 -8.85 -23.83 8.88
CA ALA A 16 -8.14 -23.24 7.76
C ALA A 16 -8.75 -21.85 7.55
N ALA A 17 -8.09 -20.82 8.09
CA ALA A 17 -8.32 -19.46 7.65
C ALA A 17 -7.94 -19.43 6.17
N THR A 18 -8.92 -19.58 5.29
CA THR A 18 -8.75 -19.32 3.87
C THR A 18 -8.36 -17.86 3.78
N LEU A 19 -7.07 -17.59 3.55
CA LEU A 19 -6.58 -16.30 3.10
C LEU A 19 -7.29 -16.03 1.78
N VAL A 20 -8.43 -15.36 1.83
CA VAL A 20 -9.08 -14.84 0.63
C VAL A 20 -8.03 -13.92 0.02
N ALA A 21 -7.52 -14.26 -1.16
CA ALA A 21 -6.77 -13.32 -1.97
C ALA A 21 -7.67 -12.09 -2.10
N ARG A 22 -7.27 -10.98 -1.47
CA ARG A 22 -8.06 -9.75 -1.37
C ARG A 22 -7.96 -9.02 -2.71
N ASP A 23 -8.39 -9.66 -3.79
CA ASP A 23 -8.24 -9.18 -5.18
C ASP A 23 -9.10 -7.95 -5.48
N GLN A 24 -9.90 -7.47 -4.51
CA GLN A 24 -10.61 -6.19 -4.52
C GLN A 24 -10.70 -5.67 -3.09
N CYS A 25 -9.71 -4.92 -2.63
CA CYS A 25 -9.74 -4.26 -1.32
C CYS A 25 -9.22 -2.84 -1.42
N CYS A 26 -9.97 -1.92 -0.83
CA CYS A 26 -9.59 -0.53 -0.72
C CYS A 26 -9.07 -0.23 0.69
N PHE A 27 -7.97 0.50 0.77
CA PHE A 27 -7.28 0.82 2.02
C PHE A 27 -6.57 2.17 1.92
N SER A 28 -6.30 2.76 3.07
CA SER A 28 -5.38 3.89 3.17
C SER A 28 -3.96 3.38 3.44
N LEU A 29 -2.96 4.19 3.11
CA LEU A 29 -1.56 3.87 3.39
C LEU A 29 -1.00 4.78 4.47
N THR A 30 -0.25 4.20 5.40
CA THR A 30 0.54 4.92 6.39
C THR A 30 2.02 4.59 6.20
N ALA A 31 2.85 5.62 6.14
CA ALA A 31 4.30 5.48 6.08
C ALA A 31 4.90 5.36 7.49
N ALA A 32 5.95 4.56 7.62
CA ALA A 32 6.75 4.42 8.82
C ALA A 32 8.26 4.33 8.48
N GLY A 33 9.12 4.56 9.47
CA GLY A 33 10.59 4.56 9.30
C GLY A 33 11.16 5.98 9.32
N GLY A 34 11.98 6.34 8.33
CA GLY A 34 12.64 7.65 8.26
C GLY A 34 11.67 8.83 8.09
N LYS A 35 10.49 8.59 7.54
CA LYS A 35 9.36 9.53 7.53
C LYS A 35 8.09 8.76 7.90
N THR A 36 7.29 9.34 8.79
CA THR A 36 6.06 8.73 9.31
C THR A 36 4.86 9.62 9.03
N GLY A 37 3.71 9.01 8.75
CA GLY A 37 2.43 9.69 8.59
C GLY A 37 1.56 9.06 7.51
N ALA A 38 0.29 9.47 7.46
CA ALA A 38 -0.62 9.07 6.40
C ALA A 38 -0.10 9.50 5.03
N VAL A 39 -0.32 8.65 4.02
CA VAL A 39 -0.08 9.00 2.62
C VAL A 39 -1.30 9.76 2.12
N GLY A 40 -1.12 11.03 1.81
CA GLY A 40 -2.11 11.85 1.14
C GLY A 40 -1.86 11.91 -0.37
N GLN A 41 -2.78 12.51 -1.10
CA GLN A 41 -2.67 12.71 -2.53
C GLN A 41 -2.98 14.15 -2.92
N LEU A 42 -2.19 14.71 -3.83
CA LEU A 42 -2.49 15.97 -4.51
C LEU A 42 -3.65 15.78 -5.51
N SER A 43 -4.33 16.86 -5.87
CA SER A 43 -5.44 16.82 -6.85
C SER A 43 -5.02 16.27 -8.21
N ASP A 44 -3.74 16.42 -8.58
CA ASP A 44 -3.17 15.89 -9.81
C ASP A 44 -2.83 14.39 -9.75
N GLY A 45 -2.82 13.78 -8.55
CA GLY A 45 -2.60 12.35 -8.37
C GLY A 45 -1.30 11.97 -7.67
N GLN A 46 -0.42 12.93 -7.38
CA GLN A 46 0.86 12.65 -6.72
C GLN A 46 0.66 12.26 -5.25
N ASN A 47 1.24 11.13 -4.84
CA ASN A 47 1.22 10.69 -3.45
C ASN A 47 2.28 11.44 -2.62
N ARG A 48 1.92 11.86 -1.41
CA ARG A 48 2.76 12.66 -0.52
C ARG A 48 2.68 12.18 0.92
N ILE A 49 3.79 12.35 1.65
CA ILE A 49 3.81 12.21 3.12
C ILE A 49 4.15 13.55 3.75
N GLY A 50 3.35 13.98 4.73
CA GLY A 50 3.63 15.13 5.58
C GLY A 50 3.52 16.51 4.91
N GLN A 51 2.94 16.61 3.71
CA GLN A 51 2.71 17.89 3.05
C GLN A 51 1.61 18.68 3.77
N THR A 52 1.83 19.97 3.99
CA THR A 52 0.93 20.80 4.82
C THR A 52 -0.21 21.48 4.06
N SER A 53 -0.16 21.48 2.72
CA SER A 53 -1.14 22.15 1.86
C SER A 53 -1.30 21.41 0.54
N GLY A 54 -2.44 21.61 -0.15
CA GLY A 54 -2.72 21.06 -1.48
C GLY A 54 -3.12 19.59 -1.53
N LEU A 55 -3.11 18.88 -0.40
CA LEU A 55 -3.65 17.52 -0.32
C LEU A 55 -5.18 17.57 -0.27
N ALA A 56 -5.83 16.57 -0.89
CA ALA A 56 -7.22 16.28 -0.59
C ALA A 56 -7.36 16.04 0.92
N THR A 57 -8.49 16.44 1.51
CA THR A 57 -8.71 16.32 2.96
C THR A 57 -8.70 14.84 3.37
N GLY A 58 -7.65 14.42 4.09
CA GLY A 58 -7.54 13.07 4.65
C GLY A 58 -6.40 12.23 4.05
N SER A 59 -6.41 10.93 4.35
CA SER A 59 -5.52 9.96 3.72
C SER A 59 -6.07 9.56 2.36
N ALA A 60 -5.19 9.33 1.40
CA ALA A 60 -5.57 8.75 0.12
C ALA A 60 -6.12 7.33 0.30
N THR A 61 -7.03 6.94 -0.58
CA THR A 61 -7.59 5.57 -0.64
C THR A 61 -7.11 4.90 -1.91
N TYR A 62 -6.65 3.66 -1.78
CA TYR A 62 -6.14 2.83 -2.86
C TYR A 62 -6.89 1.52 -2.90
N CYS A 63 -7.37 1.12 -4.08
CA CYS A 63 -8.00 -0.17 -4.32
C CYS A 63 -7.04 -1.05 -5.11
N ILE A 64 -6.75 -2.25 -4.58
CA ILE A 64 -5.89 -3.23 -5.24
C ILE A 64 -6.70 -4.22 -6.07
N ASN A 65 -6.24 -4.47 -7.30
CA ASN A 65 -6.78 -5.48 -8.19
C ASN A 65 -5.67 -6.09 -9.05
N ASN A 66 -5.51 -7.41 -9.01
CA ASN A 66 -4.57 -8.17 -9.85
C ASN A 66 -3.15 -7.53 -9.88
N GLY A 67 -2.68 -7.11 -8.70
CA GLY A 67 -1.37 -6.49 -8.50
C GLY A 67 -1.23 -5.03 -8.94
N GLY A 68 -2.28 -4.42 -9.47
CA GLY A 68 -2.34 -2.97 -9.76
C GLY A 68 -3.13 -2.21 -8.68
N LEU A 69 -2.81 -0.94 -8.49
CA LEU A 69 -3.53 -0.03 -7.60
C LEU A 69 -4.28 1.03 -8.40
N THR A 70 -5.48 1.38 -7.98
CA THR A 70 -6.18 2.60 -8.40
C THR A 70 -6.50 3.45 -7.19
N ASP A 71 -6.55 4.78 -7.34
CA ASP A 71 -7.05 5.63 -6.27
C ASP A 71 -8.59 5.72 -6.25
N GLU A 72 -9.14 6.49 -5.32
CA GLU A 72 -10.59 6.71 -5.17
C GLU A 72 -11.28 7.33 -6.40
N ASN A 73 -10.52 8.03 -7.25
CA ASN A 73 -11.01 8.64 -8.48
C ASN A 73 -10.88 7.68 -9.68
N GLY A 74 -10.44 6.44 -9.45
CA GLY A 74 -10.21 5.44 -10.49
C GLY A 74 -8.96 5.69 -11.33
N ARG A 75 -8.05 6.57 -10.89
CA ARG A 75 -6.77 6.80 -11.58
C ARG A 75 -5.84 5.63 -11.32
N GLY A 76 -5.22 5.11 -12.37
CA GLY A 76 -4.25 4.03 -12.22
C GLY A 76 -2.97 4.53 -11.57
N CYS A 77 -2.55 3.85 -10.51
CA CYS A 77 -1.30 4.15 -9.84
C CYS A 77 -0.12 3.52 -10.56
N ILE A 78 0.89 4.32 -10.83
CA ILE A 78 2.05 3.96 -11.62
C ILE A 78 3.35 4.21 -10.85
N LEU A 79 4.42 3.60 -11.34
CA LEU A 79 5.79 3.99 -11.02
C LEU A 79 6.37 4.74 -12.21
N THR A 80 6.56 6.06 -12.09
CA THR A 80 6.99 6.88 -13.23
C THR A 80 8.40 6.51 -13.70
N PRO A 81 8.64 6.30 -15.00
CA PRO A 81 10.00 6.18 -15.51
C PRO A 81 10.72 7.55 -15.51
N PRO A 82 12.04 7.60 -15.24
CA PRO A 82 12.92 6.54 -14.74
C PRO A 82 12.99 6.47 -13.20
N THR A 83 12.36 7.40 -12.50
CA THR A 83 12.59 7.65 -11.06
C THR A 83 11.79 6.72 -10.14
N THR A 84 10.82 5.98 -10.69
CA THR A 84 9.91 5.07 -10.00
C THR A 84 9.04 5.75 -8.94
N GLN A 85 8.61 6.99 -9.20
CA GLN A 85 7.72 7.72 -8.30
C GLN A 85 6.36 7.03 -8.25
N PHE A 86 5.87 6.76 -7.05
CA PHE A 86 4.53 6.23 -6.83
C PHE A 86 3.49 7.36 -6.86
N GLN A 87 2.67 7.40 -7.91
CA GLN A 87 1.59 8.38 -8.11
C GLN A 87 0.43 7.76 -8.88
N CYS A 88 -0.74 8.40 -8.93
CA CYS A 88 -1.90 7.89 -9.67
C CYS A 88 -2.42 8.90 -10.69
N ASP A 89 -2.25 8.59 -11.97
CA ASP A 89 -2.45 9.54 -13.06
C ASP A 89 -3.77 9.28 -13.80
N VAL A 90 -4.40 10.36 -14.26
CA VAL A 90 -5.66 10.27 -15.03
C VAL A 90 -5.41 9.48 -16.32
N GLY A 91 -6.21 8.44 -16.54
CA GLY A 91 -6.14 7.59 -17.73
C GLY A 91 -4.94 6.63 -17.76
N ALA A 92 -4.12 6.57 -16.70
CA ALA A 92 -3.02 5.62 -16.64
C ALA A 92 -3.52 4.21 -16.35
N SER A 93 -2.91 3.22 -17.02
CA SER A 93 -3.04 1.82 -16.66
C SER A 93 -2.16 1.56 -15.42
N PRO A 94 -2.70 0.95 -14.34
CA PRO A 94 -1.93 0.67 -13.13
C PRO A 94 -0.64 -0.13 -13.42
N THR A 95 0.47 0.28 -12.81
CA THR A 95 1.66 -0.59 -12.75
C THR A 95 1.32 -1.81 -11.90
N THR A 96 1.59 -3.00 -12.42
CA THR A 96 1.37 -4.26 -11.70
C THR A 96 2.61 -4.66 -10.89
N GLY A 97 2.42 -5.52 -9.89
CA GLY A 97 3.48 -5.98 -8.98
C GLY A 97 3.31 -5.49 -7.54
N PHE A 98 2.29 -4.66 -7.27
CA PHE A 98 1.91 -4.34 -5.91
C PHE A 98 1.20 -5.51 -5.24
N ALA A 99 1.43 -5.70 -3.94
CA ALA A 99 0.66 -6.63 -3.12
C ALA A 99 0.67 -6.17 -1.66
N VAL A 100 -0.38 -6.49 -0.91
CA VAL A 100 -0.39 -6.35 0.55
C VAL A 100 0.00 -7.71 1.15
N ASN A 101 1.11 -7.75 1.89
CA ASN A 101 1.58 -8.99 2.50
C ASN A 101 0.77 -9.37 3.75
N SER A 102 1.10 -10.50 4.39
CA SER A 102 0.40 -10.98 5.60
C SER A 102 0.51 -10.04 6.81
N ASN A 103 1.49 -9.13 6.82
CA ASN A 103 1.69 -8.14 7.89
C ASN A 103 0.89 -6.85 7.62
N GLY A 104 0.22 -6.75 6.47
CA GLY A 104 -0.44 -5.52 6.04
C GLY A 104 0.51 -4.51 5.42
N ASP A 105 1.74 -4.89 5.07
CA ASP A 105 2.65 -3.99 4.35
C ASP A 105 2.36 -4.03 2.85
N LEU A 106 2.35 -2.86 2.23
CA LEU A 106 2.44 -2.75 0.78
C LEU A 106 3.83 -3.19 0.34
N THR A 107 3.86 -4.03 -0.68
CA THR A 107 5.07 -4.49 -1.35
C THR A 107 5.00 -4.14 -2.82
N TYR A 108 6.15 -3.95 -3.45
CA TYR A 108 6.31 -3.94 -4.90
C TYR A 108 7.30 -5.04 -5.29
N ASN A 109 6.86 -5.99 -6.12
CA ASN A 109 7.62 -7.19 -6.50
C ASN A 109 8.21 -7.93 -5.28
N GLY A 110 7.43 -8.00 -4.19
CA GLY A 110 7.81 -8.65 -2.93
C GLY A 110 8.72 -7.84 -2.00
N ASN A 111 9.14 -6.63 -2.39
CA ASN A 111 9.95 -5.76 -1.55
C ASN A 111 9.07 -4.75 -0.79
N THR A 112 9.26 -4.64 0.53
CA THR A 112 8.57 -3.66 1.40
C THR A 112 9.26 -2.30 1.47
N GLN A 113 10.48 -2.18 0.92
CA GLN A 113 11.27 -0.95 1.00
C GLN A 113 10.80 0.07 -0.02
N PHE A 114 10.41 1.25 0.47
CA PHE A 114 10.16 2.46 -0.31
C PHE A 114 11.07 3.59 0.20
N TYR A 115 11.09 4.71 -0.51
CA TYR A 115 11.87 5.88 -0.14
C TYR A 115 11.00 7.12 -0.16
N ALA A 116 11.06 7.88 0.94
CA ALA A 116 10.46 9.21 1.04
C ALA A 116 11.55 10.25 0.75
N CYS A 117 11.44 11.00 -0.34
CA CYS A 117 12.40 12.07 -0.66
C CYS A 117 11.74 13.44 -0.58
N ALA A 118 12.46 14.41 -0.02
CA ALA A 118 11.97 15.76 0.15
C ALA A 118 11.66 16.40 -1.22
N THR A 119 10.53 17.09 -1.31
CA THR A 119 10.09 17.76 -2.54
C THR A 119 10.66 19.16 -2.64
N GLY A 120 11.03 19.77 -1.51
CA GLY A 120 11.28 21.20 -1.38
C GLY A 120 10.00 22.03 -1.21
N ASP A 121 8.82 21.42 -1.38
CA ASP A 121 7.54 22.10 -1.43
C ASP A 121 6.64 21.70 -0.25
N ASN A 122 6.21 22.70 0.53
CA ASN A 122 5.21 22.55 1.60
C ASN A 122 5.53 21.43 2.62
N GLY A 123 6.83 21.13 2.83
CA GLY A 123 7.29 20.06 3.72
C GLY A 123 6.95 18.63 3.26
N GLY A 124 6.48 18.48 2.02
CA GLY A 124 6.06 17.21 1.45
C GLY A 124 7.22 16.29 1.09
N TYR A 125 6.92 15.01 1.06
CA TYR A 125 7.83 13.97 0.60
C TYR A 125 7.17 13.14 -0.49
N ASN A 126 7.86 12.97 -1.61
CA ASN A 126 7.49 12.00 -2.64
C ASN A 126 7.86 10.58 -2.22
N ILE A 127 7.12 9.62 -2.75
CA ILE A 127 7.35 8.18 -2.50
C ILE A 127 7.94 7.55 -3.76
N TYR A 128 9.00 6.76 -3.60
CA TYR A 128 9.69 6.06 -4.68
C TYR A 128 9.98 4.59 -4.32
N THR A 129 10.14 3.72 -5.32
CA THR A 129 10.65 2.35 -5.08
C THR A 129 12.18 2.28 -5.14
N THR A 130 12.83 3.24 -5.80
CA THR A 130 14.29 3.37 -5.88
C THR A 130 14.71 4.83 -5.75
N THR A 131 15.97 5.04 -5.40
CA THR A 131 16.60 6.37 -5.36
C THR A 131 17.65 6.52 -6.45
N THR A 132 17.85 7.75 -6.88
CA THR A 132 18.80 8.24 -7.86
C THR A 132 19.46 9.49 -7.30
N SER A 133 20.56 9.94 -7.90
CA SER A 133 21.24 11.17 -7.50
C SER A 133 20.42 12.45 -7.75
N ALA A 134 19.33 12.38 -8.51
CA ALA A 134 18.47 13.53 -8.79
C ALA A 134 17.51 13.86 -7.64
N GLN A 135 17.26 12.91 -6.73
CA GLN A 135 16.43 13.15 -5.54
C GLN A 135 17.30 13.59 -4.36
N THR A 136 16.73 14.38 -3.45
CA THR A 136 17.43 14.85 -2.25
C THR A 136 16.64 14.52 -0.99
N GLY A 137 17.33 14.43 0.15
CA GLY A 137 16.70 14.16 1.44
C GLY A 137 15.91 12.84 1.50
N CYS A 138 16.34 11.83 0.72
CA CYS A 138 15.68 10.53 0.69
C CYS A 138 15.94 9.76 1.98
N VAL A 139 14.87 9.23 2.57
CA VAL A 139 14.93 8.34 3.73
C VAL A 139 14.14 7.07 3.44
N ALA A 140 14.64 5.95 3.95
CA ALA A 140 13.99 4.65 3.85
C ALA A 140 12.68 4.62 4.66
N ILE A 141 11.61 4.12 4.05
CA ILE A 141 10.30 3.94 4.67
C ILE A 141 9.67 2.60 4.29
N THR A 142 8.68 2.18 5.06
CA THR A 142 7.70 1.16 4.68
C THR A 142 6.32 1.80 4.56
N LEU A 143 5.41 1.13 3.85
CA LEU A 143 4.02 1.55 3.70
C LEU A 143 3.11 0.43 4.19
N SER A 144 2.16 0.73 5.07
CA SER A 144 1.19 -0.23 5.60
C SER A 144 -0.24 0.16 5.25
N SER A 145 -1.06 -0.83 4.89
CA SER A 145 -2.50 -0.68 4.62
C SER A 145 -3.37 -0.58 5.88
N GLY A 146 -2.77 -0.69 7.08
CA GLY A 146 -3.45 -0.61 8.37
C GLY A 146 -3.04 0.65 9.12
N GLY A 147 -3.91 1.66 9.09
CA GLY A 147 -3.93 2.78 10.03
C GLY A 147 -5.14 2.66 10.95
#